data_AF-A0A0Q7N9M9-F1
#
_entry.id   AF-A0A0Q7N9M9-F1
#
_cell.length_a   1.000
_cell.length_b   1.000
_cell.length_c   1.000
_cell.angle_alpha   90.00
_cell.angle_beta   90.00
_cell.angle_gamma   90.00
#
_symmetry.space_group_name_H-M   'P 1'
#
loop_
_entity.id
_entity.type
_entity.pdbx_description
1 polymer ?
#
loop_
_entity_poly.entity_id
_entity_poly.type
_entity_poly.pdbx_seq_one_letter_code
_entity_poly.pdbx_strand_id
1 'polypeptide(L)' 'MIRYISNKQAVAAKIVAAPKCIRTLEERMADDMREMAFAGQNVSVETLIERGWTKNTVHRLARAATAIARRQSTRQVA' A
#
# COMPACT_ATOMS: atom_id res chain seq x y z
N MET A 1 -13.24 42.41 11.50
CA MET A 1 -13.54 41.12 12.15
C MET A 1 -13.08 40.00 11.22
N ILE A 2 -11.92 39.37 11.47
CA ILE A 2 -11.32 38.37 10.58
C ILE A 2 -11.88 37.00 10.94
N ARG A 3 -12.52 36.31 9.97
CA ARG A 3 -13.01 34.94 10.14
C ARG A 3 -11.91 33.95 9.73
N TYR A 4 -11.46 33.13 10.66
CA TYR A 4 -10.53 32.03 10.36
C TYR A 4 -11.30 30.85 9.75
N ILE A 5 -10.99 30.51 8.49
CA ILE A 5 -11.51 29.31 7.84
C ILE A 5 -10.56 28.17 8.19
N SER A 6 -11.00 27.27 9.08
CA SER A 6 -10.23 26.10 9.49
C SER A 6 -10.22 25.06 8.37
N ASN A 7 -9.17 25.07 7.56
CA ASN A 7 -9.01 24.19 6.41
C ASN A 7 -8.45 22.80 6.83
N LYS A 8 -9.15 22.11 7.75
CA LYS A 8 -8.74 20.77 8.22
C LYS A 8 -8.81 19.69 7.13
N GLN A 9 -9.70 19.85 6.14
CA GLN A 9 -9.89 18.86 5.07
C GLN A 9 -8.73 18.82 4.07
N ALA A 10 -8.10 19.96 3.75
CA ALA A 10 -6.98 20.01 2.80
C ALA A 10 -5.72 19.29 3.28
N VAL A 11 -5.52 19.20 4.61
CA VAL A 11 -4.33 18.56 5.20
C VAL A 11 -4.40 17.04 5.03
N ALA A 12 -5.58 16.43 5.26
CA ALA A 12 -5.75 14.98 5.14
C ALA A 12 -5.52 14.49 3.69
N ALA A 13 -6.03 15.22 2.69
CA ALA A 13 -5.84 14.86 1.28
C ALA A 13 -4.37 14.93 0.83
N LYS A 14 -3.59 15.87 1.37
CA LYS A 14 -2.18 16.05 1.01
C LYS A 14 -1.28 14.94 1.55
N ILE A 15 -1.64 14.33 2.68
CA ILE A 15 -0.90 13.21 3.29
C ILE A 15 -1.08 11.94 2.45
N VAL A 16 -2.27 11.72 1.86
CA VAL A 16 -2.54 10.56 0.97
C VAL A 16 -1.73 10.65 -0.33
N ALA A 17 -1.42 11.86 -0.80
CA ALA A 17 -0.75 12.10 -2.07
C ALA A 17 0.78 12.29 -1.97
N ALA A 18 1.37 12.20 -0.77
CA ALA A 18 2.81 12.26 -0.65
C ALA A 18 3.43 11.07 -1.41
N PRO A 19 4.35 11.30 -2.37
CA PRO A 19 5.00 10.21 -3.08
C PRO A 19 5.75 9.37 -2.05
N LYS A 20 5.25 8.16 -1.79
CA LYS A 20 6.00 7.18 -1.03
C LYS A 20 7.31 6.94 -1.80
N CYS A 21 8.44 6.96 -1.11
CA CYS A 21 9.73 6.57 -1.68
C CYS A 21 9.74 5.06 -1.98
N ILE A 22 8.89 4.65 -2.92
CA ILE A 22 8.84 3.31 -3.48
C ILE A 22 10.09 3.20 -4.34
N ARG A 23 11.06 2.42 -3.88
CA ARG A 23 12.33 2.28 -4.58
C ARG A 23 12.22 1.27 -5.72
N THR A 24 11.31 0.30 -5.61
CA THR A 24 11.13 -0.75 -6.63
C THR A 24 9.67 -1.23 -6.77
N LEU A 25 9.38 -1.96 -7.86
CA LEU A 25 8.05 -2.54 -8.09
C LEU A 25 7.71 -3.62 -7.05
N GLU A 26 8.71 -4.33 -6.52
CA GLU A 26 8.55 -5.28 -5.42
C GLU A 26 8.09 -4.60 -4.14
N GLU A 27 8.65 -3.43 -3.81
CA GLU A 27 8.22 -2.65 -2.65
C GLU A 27 6.81 -2.11 -2.82
N ARG A 28 6.44 -1.64 -4.02
CA ARG A 28 5.06 -1.21 -4.30
C ARG A 28 4.07 -2.35 -4.09
N MET A 29 4.40 -3.53 -4.60
CA MET A 29 3.55 -4.71 -4.47
C MET A 29 3.49 -5.19 -3.01
N ALA A 30 4.59 -5.11 -2.27
CA ALA A 30 4.62 -5.42 -0.85
C ALA A 30 3.71 -4.48 -0.04
N ASP A 31 3.71 -3.19 -0.34
CA ASP A 31 2.78 -2.22 0.25
C ASP A 31 1.33 -2.59 -0.08
N ASP A 32 1.00 -2.87 -1.34
CA ASP A 32 -0.34 -3.30 -1.72
C ASP A 32 -0.80 -4.55 -0.97
N MET A 33 0.08 -5.55 -0.87
CA MET A 33 -0.17 -6.79 -0.10
C MET A 33 -0.45 -6.48 1.38
N ARG A 34 0.30 -5.56 1.98
CA ARG A 34 0.10 -5.15 3.37
C ARG A 34 -1.21 -4.40 3.55
N GLU A 35 -1.53 -3.45 2.68
CA GLU A 35 -2.79 -2.70 2.74
C GLU A 35 -4.00 -3.64 2.62
N MET A 36 -3.96 -4.61 1.71
CA MET A 36 -5.02 -5.64 1.61
C MET A 36 -5.13 -6.46 2.90
N ALA A 37 -4.01 -6.95 3.43
CA ALA A 37 -4.00 -7.73 4.65
C ALA A 37 -4.52 -6.93 5.87
N PHE A 38 -4.19 -5.64 5.97
CA PHE A 38 -4.72 -4.75 7.01
C PHE A 38 -6.22 -4.48 6.84
N ALA A 39 -6.71 -4.40 5.61
CA ALA A 39 -8.13 -4.26 5.31
C ALA A 39 -8.93 -5.57 5.47
N GLY A 40 -8.30 -6.67 5.91
CA GLY A 40 -8.93 -7.98 6.03
C GLY A 40 -9.25 -8.64 4.69
N GLN A 41 -8.68 -8.14 3.59
CA GLN A 41 -8.83 -8.69 2.25
C GLN A 41 -7.81 -9.81 2.02
N ASN A 42 -8.21 -10.83 1.26
CA ASN A 42 -7.30 -11.89 0.87
C ASN A 42 -6.29 -11.39 -0.18
N VAL A 43 -5.02 -11.73 0.02
CA VAL A 43 -3.95 -11.42 -0.93
C VAL A 43 -3.86 -12.57 -1.93
N SER A 44 -4.46 -12.41 -3.11
CA SER A 44 -4.42 -13.38 -4.20
C SER A 44 -3.99 -12.73 -5.51
N VAL A 45 -3.76 -13.54 -6.54
CA VAL A 45 -3.38 -13.02 -7.87
C VAL A 45 -4.54 -12.19 -8.45
N GLU A 46 -5.77 -12.65 -8.24
CA GLU A 46 -7.00 -12.01 -8.71
C GLU A 46 -7.16 -10.63 -8.07
N THR A 47 -7.01 -10.52 -6.74
CA THR A 47 -7.15 -9.23 -6.04
C THR A 47 -6.02 -8.25 -6.36
N LEU A 48 -4.82 -8.75 -6.66
CA LEU A 48 -3.73 -7.92 -7.18
C LEU A 48 -4.01 -7.43 -8.61
N ILE A 49 -4.65 -8.25 -9.46
CA ILE A 49 -5.07 -7.83 -10.80
C ILE A 49 -6.14 -6.73 -10.73
N GLU A 50 -7.10 -6.84 -9.81
CA GLU A 50 -8.11 -5.80 -9.55
C GLU A 50 -7.47 -4.47 -9.13
N ARG A 51 -6.32 -4.50 -8.45
CA ARG A 51 -5.51 -3.31 -8.11
C ARG A 51 -4.65 -2.77 -9.26
N GLY A 52 -4.75 -3.36 -10.46
CA GLY A 52 -4.05 -2.90 -11.66
C GLY A 52 -2.71 -3.58 -11.92
N TRP A 53 -2.39 -4.69 -11.24
CA TRP A 53 -1.21 -5.49 -11.58
C TRP A 53 -1.50 -6.44 -12.74
N THR A 54 -0.52 -6.63 -13.64
CA THR A 54 -0.65 -7.68 -14.66
C THR A 54 -0.25 -9.02 -14.07
N LYS A 55 -0.89 -10.11 -14.52
CA LYS A 55 -0.60 -11.48 -14.07
C LYS A 55 0.90 -11.83 -14.16
N ASN A 56 1.55 -11.44 -15.25
CA ASN A 56 2.99 -11.67 -15.46
C ASN A 56 3.84 -10.93 -14.40
N THR A 57 3.49 -9.69 -14.06
CA THR A 57 4.19 -8.91 -13.04
C THR A 57 3.97 -9.49 -11.65
N VAL A 58 2.75 -9.95 -11.33
CA VAL A 58 2.47 -10.64 -10.07
C VAL A 58 3.33 -11.89 -9.94
N HIS A 59 3.35 -12.78 -10.93
CA HIS A 59 4.17 -14.01 -10.86
C HIS A 59 5.66 -13.72 -10.68
N ARG A 60 6.18 -12.69 -11.35
CA ARG A 60 7.60 -12.32 -11.28
C ARG A 60 7.99 -11.77 -9.91
N LEU A 61 7.15 -10.92 -9.33
CA LEU A 61 7.51 -10.12 -8.16
C LEU A 61 6.95 -10.69 -6.85
N ALA A 62 5.92 -11.55 -6.89
CA ALA A 62 5.20 -12.02 -5.71
C ALA A 62 6.11 -12.61 -4.63
N ARG A 63 7.14 -13.38 -5.01
CA ARG A 63 8.08 -13.97 -4.05
C ARG A 63 8.86 -12.90 -3.29
N ALA A 64 9.42 -11.92 -4.00
CA ALA A 64 10.19 -10.84 -3.40
C ALA A 64 9.29 -9.89 -2.59
N ALA A 65 8.16 -9.50 -3.17
CA ALA A 65 7.15 -8.66 -2.51
C ALA A 65 6.64 -9.30 -1.21
N THR A 66 6.38 -10.61 -1.19
CA THR A 66 5.95 -11.34 0.02
C THR A 66 7.04 -11.29 1.10
N ALA A 67 8.31 -11.45 0.73
CA ALA A 67 9.42 -11.38 1.68
C ALA A 67 9.56 -9.98 2.28
N ILE A 68 9.42 -8.93 1.46
CA ILE A 68 9.43 -7.53 1.91
C ILE A 68 8.23 -7.26 2.82
N ALA A 69 7.02 -7.64 2.40
CA ALA A 69 5.79 -7.45 3.15
C ALA A 69 5.88 -8.11 4.54
N ARG A 70 6.42 -9.34 4.62
CA ARG A 70 6.65 -10.05 5.88
C ARG A 70 7.65 -9.32 6.78
N ARG A 71 8.78 -8.84 6.23
CA ARG A 71 9.79 -8.10 7.00
C ARG A 71 9.25 -6.78 7.55
N GLN A 72 8.44 -6.08 6.75
CA GLN A 72 7.88 -4.79 7.14
C GLN A 72 6.60 -4.90 7.98
N SER A 73 5.96 -6.08 8.01
CA SER A 73 4.83 -6.35 8.88
C SER A 73 5.34 -6.46 10.33
N THR A 74 5.47 -5.31 10.99
CA THR A 74 5.88 -5.18 12.40
C THR A 74 4.79 -5.56 13.40
N ARG A 75 3.68 -6.16 12.94
CA ARG A 75 2.73 -6.82 13.83
C ARG A 75 3.41 -8.10 14.35
N GLN A 76 4.25 -7.96 15.39
CA GLN A 76 4.42 -9.02 16.36
C GLN A 76 3.02 -9.38 16.84
N VAL A 77 2.62 -10.62 16.62
CA VAL A 77 1.49 -11.20 17.35
C VAL A 77 1.94 -11.23 18.81
N ALA A 78 1.48 -10.26 19.60
CA ALA A 78 1.51 -10.31 21.05
C ALA A 78 0.30 -11.14 21.52
#